data_AF-A0A9X9F1R2-F1
#
_entry.id   AF-A0A9X9F1R2-F1
#
_cell.length_a   1.000
_cell.length_b   1.000
_cell.length_c   1.000
_cell.angle_alpha   90.00
_cell.angle_beta   90.00
_cell.angle_gamma   90.00
#
_symmetry.space_group_name_H-M   'P 1'
#
loop_
_entity.id
_entity.type
_entity.pdbx_description
1 polymer ?
#
loop_
_entity_poly.entity_id
_entity_poly.type
_entity_poly.pdbx_seq_one_letter_code
_entity_poly.pdbx_strand_id
1 'polypeptide(L)'
;MNFDVVENWKLVQECTKEVLQKSNTPASSILAISATSMREGFVLYDQDGQEIWACANVDGRASVEVSELKKIRSHLEKDLYTKSGQT
;
A
#
# COMPACT_ATOMS: atom_id res chain seq x y z
N MET A 1 3.03 13.70 1.61
CA MET A 1 3.01 13.06 0.27
C MET A 1 1.65 12.42 0.09
N ASN A 2 1.06 12.51 -1.08
CA ASN A 2 -0.14 11.77 -1.44
C ASN A 2 0.19 10.95 -2.68
N PHE A 3 -0.17 9.67 -2.67
CA PHE A 3 -0.08 8.80 -3.82
C PHE A 3 -1.41 8.90 -4.59
N ASP A 4 -1.34 9.27 -5.87
CA ASP A 4 -2.53 9.45 -6.71
C ASP A 4 -3.10 8.09 -7.13
N VAL A 5 -4.07 7.59 -6.37
CA VAL A 5 -4.70 6.28 -6.64
C VAL A 5 -5.48 6.27 -7.96
N VAL A 6 -6.05 7.41 -8.36
CA VAL A 6 -6.89 7.50 -9.57
C VAL A 6 -6.02 7.40 -10.81
N GLU A 7 -4.93 8.15 -10.84
CA GLU A 7 -4.02 8.12 -11.98
C GLU A 7 -3.23 6.81 -12.06
N ASN A 8 -2.71 6.33 -10.93
CA ASN A 8 -1.96 5.06 -10.93
C ASN A 8 -2.84 3.85 -11.27
N TRP A 9 -4.15 3.88 -10.96
CA TRP A 9 -5.06 2.82 -11.42
C TRP A 9 -5.19 2.79 -12.94
N LYS A 10 -5.27 3.96 -13.61
CA LYS A 10 -5.27 4.02 -15.07
C LYS A 10 -3.99 3.43 -15.65
N LEU A 11 -2.84 3.77 -15.07
CA LEU A 11 -1.55 3.22 -15.49
C LEU A 11 -1.51 1.69 -15.36
N VAL A 12 -2.03 1.12 -14.27
CA VAL A 12 -2.15 -0.35 -14.11
C VAL A 12 -3.02 -0.96 -15.22
N GLN A 13 -4.15 -0.33 -15.56
CA GLN A 13 -5.02 -0.77 -16.65
C GLN A 13 -4.33 -0.69 -18.01
N GLU A 14 -3.57 0.38 -18.27
CA GLU A 14 -2.81 0.58 -19.50
C GLU A 14 -1.69 -0.46 -19.65
N CYS A 15 -0.88 -0.66 -18.61
CA CYS A 15 0.16 -1.70 -18.61
C CYS A 15 -0.43 -3.10 -18.84
N THR A 16 -1.59 -3.39 -18.25
CA THR A 16 -2.29 -4.67 -18.44
C THR A 16 -2.77 -4.84 -19.89
N LYS A 17 -3.35 -3.78 -20.49
CA LYS A 17 -3.76 -3.82 -21.90
C LYS A 17 -2.55 -3.96 -22.83
N GLU A 18 -1.47 -3.24 -22.55
CA GLU A 18 -0.25 -3.25 -23.35
C GLU A 18 0.39 -4.65 -23.37
N VAL A 19 0.48 -5.33 -22.23
CA VAL A 19 1.06 -6.68 -22.19
C VAL A 19 0.21 -7.68 -22.98
N LEU A 20 -1.12 -7.63 -22.88
CA LEU A 20 -2.02 -8.50 -23.64
C LEU A 20 -1.91 -8.28 -25.15
N GLN A 21 -1.78 -7.02 -25.57
CA GLN A 21 -1.57 -6.68 -26.98
C GLN A 21 -0.21 -7.20 -27.48
N LYS A 22 0.87 -6.99 -26.72
CA LYS A 22 2.22 -7.44 -27.09
C LYS A 22 2.35 -8.96 -27.13
N SER A 23 1.65 -9.68 -26.24
CA SER A 23 1.65 -11.13 -26.20
C SER A 23 0.62 -11.78 -27.14
N ASN A 24 -0.23 -10.99 -27.80
CA ASN A 24 -1.37 -11.45 -28.58
C ASN A 24 -2.27 -12.42 -27.79
N THR A 25 -2.42 -12.18 -26.48
CA THR A 25 -3.21 -13.02 -25.58
C THR A 25 -4.64 -12.48 -25.50
N PRO A 26 -5.67 -13.26 -25.90
CA PRO A 26 -7.05 -12.83 -25.72
C PRO A 26 -7.39 -12.81 -24.23
N ALA A 27 -8.05 -11.74 -23.77
CA ALA A 27 -8.44 -11.60 -22.37
C ALA A 27 -9.28 -12.79 -21.86
N SER A 28 -10.06 -13.42 -22.73
CA SER A 28 -10.87 -14.62 -22.42
C SER A 28 -10.04 -15.86 -22.08
N SER A 29 -8.73 -15.86 -22.31
CA SER A 29 -7.83 -16.96 -21.97
C SER A 29 -7.16 -16.81 -20.60
N ILE A 30 -7.37 -15.68 -19.91
CA ILE A 30 -6.81 -15.43 -18.57
C ILE A 30 -7.60 -16.25 -17.55
N LEU A 31 -6.92 -17.20 -16.88
CA LEU A 31 -7.54 -18.06 -15.88
C LEU A 31 -7.66 -17.40 -14.50
N ALA A 32 -6.70 -16.54 -14.14
CA ALA A 32 -6.64 -15.90 -12.83
C ALA A 32 -5.80 -14.61 -12.88
N ILE A 33 -6.05 -13.73 -11.90
CA ILE A 33 -5.32 -12.48 -11.69
C ILE A 33 -4.89 -12.44 -10.22
N SER A 34 -3.68 -11.94 -9.97
CA SER A 34 -3.17 -11.64 -8.63
C SER A 34 -2.47 -10.29 -8.64
N ALA A 35 -2.30 -9.68 -7.48
CA ALA A 35 -1.60 -8.42 -7.28
C ALA A 35 -0.62 -8.55 -6.11
N THR A 36 0.46 -7.76 -6.15
CA THR A 36 1.45 -7.68 -5.07
C THR A 36 1.97 -6.25 -4.95
N SER A 37 2.44 -5.89 -3.76
CA SER A 37 3.04 -4.59 -3.47
C SER A 37 4.25 -4.75 -2.56
N MET A 38 5.07 -3.70 -2.45
CA MET A 38 6.05 -3.59 -1.37
C MET A 38 5.35 -3.27 -0.04
N ARG A 39 6.06 -3.42 1.07
CA ARG A 39 5.50 -3.38 2.43
C ARG A 39 5.00 -2.00 2.84
N GLU A 40 5.63 -0.97 2.29
CA GLU A 40 5.49 0.43 2.72
C GLU A 40 4.21 1.08 2.18
N GLY A 41 3.59 0.48 1.15
CA GLY A 41 2.38 0.99 0.52
C GLY A 41 1.14 0.76 1.37
N PHE A 42 0.41 1.84 1.69
CA PHE A 42 -0.91 1.74 2.34
C PHE A 42 -1.89 2.78 1.83
N VAL A 43 -3.18 2.44 1.92
CA VAL A 43 -4.31 3.26 1.48
C VAL A 43 -5.27 3.43 2.65
N LEU A 44 -5.71 4.66 2.87
CA LEU A 44 -6.73 5.01 3.86
C LEU A 44 -8.08 5.16 3.14
N TYR A 45 -9.08 4.46 3.66
CA TYR A 45 -10.46 4.48 3.17
C TYR A 45 -11.35 5.19 4.19
N ASP A 46 -12.39 5.86 3.71
CA ASP A 46 -13.48 6.33 4.57
C ASP A 46 -14.48 5.20 4.89
N GLN A 47 -15.54 5.55 5.62
CA GLN A 47 -16.59 4.61 6.03
C GLN A 47 -17.39 4.01 4.86
N ASP A 48 -17.41 4.69 3.72
CA ASP A 48 -18.12 4.28 2.51
C ASP A 48 -17.22 3.48 1.56
N GLY A 49 -15.94 3.27 1.94
CA GLY A 49 -14.95 2.52 1.19
C GLY A 49 -14.26 3.34 0.10
N GLN A 50 -14.36 4.67 0.12
CA GLN A 50 -13.66 5.53 -0.82
C GLN A 50 -12.23 5.77 -0.35
N GLU A 51 -11.25 5.62 -1.25
CA GLU A 51 -9.87 6.02 -0.99
C GLU A 51 -9.79 7.53 -0.77
N ILE A 52 -9.36 7.96 0.42
CA ILE A 52 -9.20 9.38 0.77
C ILE A 52 -7.74 9.81 0.80
N TRP A 53 -6.81 8.85 0.95
CA TRP A 53 -5.37 9.11 0.96
C TRP A 53 -4.57 7.83 0.74
N ALA A 54 -3.40 7.93 0.12
CA ALA A 54 -2.48 6.82 -0.01
C ALA A 54 -1.02 7.27 0.06
N CYS A 55 -0.13 6.34 0.40
CA CYS A 55 1.31 6.55 0.40
C CYS A 55 2.04 5.28 0.00
N ALA A 56 3.10 5.42 -0.81
CA ALA A 56 3.87 4.30 -1.35
C ALA A 56 5.29 4.21 -0.75
N ASN A 57 5.66 5.13 0.14
CA ASN A 57 6.99 5.20 0.73
C ASN A 57 6.94 5.49 2.24
N VAL A 58 8.02 5.11 2.91
CA VAL A 58 8.30 5.46 4.31
C VAL A 58 9.52 6.38 4.36
N ASP A 59 9.49 7.38 5.23
CA ASP A 59 10.66 8.19 5.58
C ASP A 59 10.61 8.60 7.07
N GLY A 60 11.63 9.33 7.52
CA GLY A 60 11.81 9.73 8.91
C GLY A 60 10.83 10.80 9.42
N ARG A 61 9.83 11.24 8.65
CA ARG A 61 8.91 12.32 9.05
C ARG A 61 8.13 12.04 10.34
N ALA A 62 7.90 10.77 10.66
CA ALA A 62 7.12 10.36 11.83
C ALA A 62 8.00 10.07 13.08
N SER A 63 9.26 10.49 13.09
CA SER A 63 10.21 10.15 14.17
C SER A 63 9.82 10.77 15.52
N VAL A 64 9.18 11.94 15.50
CA VAL A 64 8.72 12.63 16.72
C VAL A 64 7.54 11.86 17.32
N GLU A 65 6.58 11.47 16.49
CA GLU A 65 5.40 10.70 16.87
C GLU A 65 5.79 9.34 17.46
N VAL A 66 6.77 8.64 16.85
CA VAL A 66 7.33 7.40 17.41
C VAL A 66 7.93 7.64 18.79
N SER A 67 8.65 8.75 18.97
CA SER A 67 9.25 9.11 20.26
C SER A 67 8.19 9.42 21.33
N GLU A 68 7.09 10.07 20.95
CA GLU A 68 5.95 10.35 21.84
C GLU A 68 5.22 9.07 22.25
N LEU A 69 4.97 8.17 21.30
CA LEU A 69 4.35 6.87 21.57
C LEU A 69 5.14 6.05 22.59
N LYS A 70 6.48 6.04 22.49
CA LYS A 70 7.37 5.37 23.45
C LYS A 70 7.35 6.02 24.84
N LYS A 71 7.11 7.34 24.94
CA LYS A 71 6.95 8.05 26.23
C LYS A 71 5.62 7.71 26.91
N ILE A 72 4.54 7.58 26.13
CA ILE A 72 3.20 7.25 26.64
C ILE A 72 3.17 5.83 27.22
N ARG A 73 3.87 4.88 26.58
CA ARG A 73 3.93 3.49 27.02
C ARG A 73 5.32 2.91 26.78
N SER A 74 6.10 2.80 27.86
CA SER A 74 7.48 2.31 27.85
C SER A 74 7.68 0.91 27.25
N HIS A 75 6.66 0.04 27.32
CA HIS A 75 6.70 -1.32 26.76
C HIS A 75 6.08 -1.46 25.36
N LEU A 76 5.62 -0.36 24.74
CA LEU A 76 4.85 -0.39 23.50
C LEU A 76 5.56 -1.18 22.39
N GLU A 77 6.84 -0.88 22.13
CA GLU A 77 7.63 -1.52 21.06
C GLU A 77 7.77 -3.04 21.29
N LYS A 78 8.06 -3.46 22.52
CA LYS A 78 8.15 -4.89 22.87
C LYS A 78 6.79 -5.59 22.70
N ASP A 79 5.71 -4.94 23.12
CA ASP A 79 4.36 -5.49 23.04
C ASP A 79 3.88 -5.59 21.59
N LEU A 80 4.21 -4.60 20.75
CA LEU A 80 3.93 -4.64 19.31
C LEU A 80 4.74 -5.73 18.63
N TYR A 81 6.06 -5.79 18.87
CA TYR A 81 6.92 -6.81 18.29
C TYR A 81 6.48 -8.23 18.67
N THR A 82 6.11 -8.45 19.95
CA THR A 82 5.63 -9.76 20.42
C THR A 82 4.35 -10.19 19.69
N LYS A 83 3.50 -9.25 19.27
CA LYS A 83 2.22 -9.53 18.60
C LYS A 83 2.34 -9.61 17.09
N SER A 84 3.12 -8.72 16.46
CA SER A 84 3.14 -8.52 15.01
C SER A 84 4.46 -8.92 14.34
N GLY A 85 5.54 -9.09 15.12
CA GLY A 85 6.90 -9.25 14.60
C GLY A 85 7.50 -7.98 14.00
N GLN A 86 6.86 -6.82 14.16
CA GLN A 86 7.31 -5.52 13.66
C GLN A 86 7.71 -4.58 14.82
N THR A 87 8.71 -3.73 14.61
CA THR A 87 9.18 -2.70 15.55
C THR A 87 8.76 -1.31 15.12
#